data_AF-A0AAJ2R1W5-F1
#
_entry.id   AF-A0AAJ2R1W5-F1
#
_cell.length_a   1.000
_cell.length_b   1.000
_cell.length_c   1.000
_cell.angle_alpha   90.00
_cell.angle_beta   90.00
_cell.angle_gamma   90.00
#
_symmetry.space_group_name_H-M   'P 1'
#
loop_
_entity.id
_entity.type
_entity.pdbx_description
1 polymer ?
#
loop_
_entity_poly.entity_id
_entity_poly.type
_entity_poly.pdbx_seq_one_letter_code
_entity_poly.pdbx_strand_id
1 'polypeptide(L)'
;MKKLLLATAISLAFAAGLSPAHAQVGKAASEAADAADHKVKEKQGDAKAKDSGPVGKAVNNVKSDYHKKRSKQSADNAKESLKKATE
;
A
#
# COMPACT_ATOMS: atom_id res chain seq x y z
N MET A 1 -0.18 -1.39 -30.12
CA MET A 1 0.02 0.07 -30.04
C MET A 1 -0.91 0.82 -29.06
N LYS A 2 -1.97 0.21 -28.49
CA LYS A 2 -2.82 0.90 -27.49
C LYS A 2 -2.28 0.87 -26.04
N LYS A 3 -1.40 -0.09 -25.73
CA LYS A 3 -0.80 -0.25 -24.38
C LYS A 3 0.31 0.77 -24.08
N LEU A 4 0.97 1.29 -25.12
CA LEU A 4 2.03 2.29 -24.99
C LEU A 4 1.48 3.70 -24.68
N LEU A 5 0.28 4.01 -25.19
CA LEU A 5 -0.37 5.31 -24.97
C LEU A 5 -0.83 5.52 -23.52
N LEU A 6 -1.20 4.44 -22.82
CA LEU A 6 -1.62 4.51 -21.42
C LEU A 6 -0.44 4.77 -20.48
N ALA A 7 0.74 4.20 -20.79
CA ALA A 7 1.94 4.38 -20.01
C ALA A 7 2.47 5.82 -20.10
N THR A 8 2.43 6.43 -21.29
CA THR A 8 2.87 7.82 -21.51
C THR A 8 1.93 8.86 -20.89
N ALA A 9 0.64 8.58 -20.77
CA ALA A 9 -0.32 9.52 -20.18
C ALA A 9 -0.10 9.68 -18.66
N ILE A 10 0.28 8.61 -17.97
CA ILE A 10 0.61 8.63 -16.53
C ILE A 10 1.89 9.45 -16.30
N SER A 11 2.89 9.30 -17.17
CA SER A 11 4.14 10.07 -17.10
C SER A 11 3.92 11.56 -17.35
N LEU A 12 3.03 11.92 -18.27
CA LEU A 12 2.77 13.31 -18.63
C LEU A 12 1.89 14.04 -17.60
N ALA A 13 0.95 13.33 -16.97
CA ALA A 13 0.17 13.85 -15.83
C ALA A 13 1.05 14.06 -14.58
N PHE A 14 2.07 13.21 -14.39
CA PHE A 14 3.09 13.40 -13.36
C PHE A 14 4.01 14.60 -13.70
N ALA A 15 4.48 14.72 -14.94
CA ALA A 15 5.36 15.82 -15.33
C ALA A 15 4.69 17.21 -15.32
N ALA A 16 3.38 17.31 -15.55
CA ALA A 16 2.65 18.58 -15.58
C ALA A 16 2.33 19.16 -14.16
N GLY A 17 2.54 18.38 -13.10
CA GLY A 17 2.23 18.75 -11.71
C GLY A 17 3.39 19.37 -10.92
N LEU A 18 4.13 20.31 -11.51
CA LEU A 18 5.21 21.09 -10.88
C LEU A 18 4.67 22.07 -9.82
N SER A 19 4.15 21.52 -8.73
CA SER A 19 3.66 22.21 -7.54
C SER A 19 3.93 21.33 -6.31
N PRO A 20 3.93 21.86 -5.07
CA PRO A 20 4.19 21.11 -3.83
C PRO A 20 3.34 19.82 -3.65
N ALA A 21 2.29 19.64 -4.43
CA ALA A 21 1.52 18.41 -4.59
C ALA A 21 2.36 17.15 -4.92
N HIS A 22 3.54 17.27 -5.56
CA HIS A 22 4.37 16.12 -5.94
C HIS A 22 4.86 15.28 -4.75
N ALA A 23 5.25 15.94 -3.66
CA ALA A 23 5.72 15.26 -2.46
C ALA A 23 4.61 14.43 -1.82
N GLN A 24 3.37 14.93 -1.86
CA GLN A 24 2.21 14.28 -1.26
C GLN A 24 1.64 13.16 -2.14
N VAL A 25 1.67 13.32 -3.47
CA VAL A 25 1.36 12.23 -4.41
C VAL A 25 2.40 11.11 -4.29
N GLY A 26 3.70 11.44 -4.22
CA GLY A 26 4.77 10.46 -4.00
C GLY A 26 4.62 9.74 -2.67
N LYS A 27 4.31 10.46 -1.59
CA LYS A 27 4.02 9.89 -0.27
C LYS A 27 2.78 8.97 -0.32
N ALA A 28 1.72 9.38 -1.03
CA ALA A 28 0.54 8.55 -1.19
C ALA A 28 0.84 7.24 -1.93
N ALA A 29 1.64 7.29 -3.00
CA ALA A 29 2.06 6.11 -3.73
C ALA A 29 2.89 5.16 -2.85
N SER A 30 3.82 5.69 -2.05
CA SER A 30 4.62 4.90 -1.11
C SER A 30 3.75 4.22 -0.06
N GLU A 31 2.85 4.96 0.59
CA GLU A 31 1.94 4.43 1.61
C GLU A 31 0.94 3.42 1.01
N ALA A 32 0.51 3.60 -0.25
CA ALA A 32 -0.32 2.61 -0.94
C ALA A 32 0.46 1.31 -1.23
N ALA A 33 1.73 1.42 -1.61
CA ALA A 33 2.61 0.26 -1.80
C ALA A 33 2.86 -0.48 -0.48
N ASP A 34 3.15 0.24 0.60
CA ASP A 34 3.31 -0.32 1.95
C ASP A 34 2.03 -1.01 2.43
N ALA A 35 0.86 -0.43 2.15
CA ALA A 35 -0.42 -1.03 2.48
C ALA A 35 -0.61 -2.38 1.77
N ALA A 36 -0.23 -2.47 0.50
CA ALA A 36 -0.29 -3.70 -0.28
C ALA A 36 0.72 -4.75 0.21
N ASP A 37 1.96 -4.37 0.50
CA ASP A 37 2.98 -5.28 1.03
C ASP A 37 2.55 -5.86 2.39
N HIS A 38 2.06 -5.01 3.30
CA HIS A 38 1.48 -5.47 4.56
C HIS A 38 0.26 -6.38 4.34
N LYS A 39 -0.56 -6.13 3.33
CA LYS A 39 -1.69 -7.02 3.01
C LYS A 39 -1.21 -8.41 2.55
N VAL A 40 -0.14 -8.47 1.76
CA VAL A 40 0.48 -9.74 1.35
C VAL A 40 1.04 -10.48 2.57
N LYS A 41 1.75 -9.77 3.46
CA LYS A 41 2.31 -10.35 4.69
C LYS A 41 1.23 -10.84 5.66
N GLU A 42 0.10 -10.14 5.78
CA GLU A 42 -1.10 -10.62 6.48
C GLU A 42 -1.52 -11.98 5.92
N LYS A 43 -1.71 -12.09 4.60
CA LYS A 43 -2.15 -13.35 3.96
C LYS A 43 -1.15 -14.48 4.09
N GLN A 44 0.14 -14.18 4.04
CA GLN A 44 1.18 -15.16 4.33
C GLN A 44 1.15 -15.62 5.79
N GLY A 45 0.91 -14.71 6.74
CA GLY A 45 0.72 -15.04 8.15
C GLY A 45 -0.48 -15.95 8.37
N ASP A 46 -1.63 -15.61 7.76
CA ASP A 46 -2.85 -16.42 7.80
C ASP A 46 -2.63 -17.83 7.23
N ALA A 47 -1.94 -17.93 6.10
CA ALA A 47 -1.61 -19.23 5.48
C ALA A 47 -0.73 -20.06 6.42
N LYS A 48 0.37 -19.48 6.91
CA LYS A 48 1.29 -20.16 7.84
C LYS A 48 0.59 -20.58 9.14
N ALA A 49 -0.37 -19.79 9.64
CA ALA A 49 -1.12 -20.13 10.84
C ALA A 49 -2.02 -21.36 10.65
N LYS A 50 -2.56 -21.57 9.44
CA LYS A 50 -3.36 -22.76 9.10
C LYS A 50 -2.50 -24.03 9.09
N ASP A 51 -1.28 -23.92 8.60
CA ASP A 51 -0.34 -25.05 8.47
C ASP A 51 0.47 -25.32 9.75
N SER A 52 0.27 -24.52 10.81
CA SER A 52 1.04 -24.60 12.05
C SER A 52 0.31 -25.33 13.18
N GLY A 53 1.10 -25.96 14.06
CA GLY A 53 0.65 -26.42 15.37
C GLY A 53 0.21 -25.26 16.29
N PRO A 54 -0.35 -25.54 17.49
CA PRO A 54 -1.05 -24.54 18.32
C PRO A 54 -0.22 -23.28 18.64
N VAL A 55 1.05 -23.45 19.01
CA VAL A 55 1.96 -22.34 19.33
C VAL A 55 2.31 -21.55 18.07
N GLY A 56 2.62 -22.23 16.97
CA GLY A 56 2.93 -21.58 15.69
C GLY A 56 1.72 -20.82 15.13
N LYS A 57 0.51 -21.35 15.30
CA LYS A 57 -0.75 -20.71 14.93
C LYS A 57 -0.93 -19.39 15.70
N ALA A 58 -0.73 -19.39 17.01
CA ALA A 58 -0.83 -18.17 17.82
C ALA A 58 0.17 -17.10 17.36
N VAL A 59 1.44 -17.48 17.16
CA VAL A 59 2.48 -16.55 16.70
C VAL A 59 2.18 -15.99 15.30
N ASN A 60 1.76 -16.84 14.37
CA ASN A 60 1.46 -16.41 13.00
C ASN A 60 0.19 -15.54 12.93
N ASN A 61 -0.82 -15.80 13.77
CA ASN A 61 -1.99 -14.94 13.90
C ASN A 61 -1.62 -13.54 14.40
N VAL A 62 -0.74 -13.42 15.40
CA VAL A 62 -0.27 -12.12 15.89
C VAL A 62 0.47 -11.35 14.79
N LYS A 63 1.32 -12.02 14.01
CA LYS A 63 1.99 -11.41 12.85
C LYS A 63 0.99 -10.95 11.79
N SER A 64 -0.03 -11.78 11.50
CA SER A 64 -1.09 -11.43 10.57
C SER A 64 -1.85 -10.18 11.03
N ASP A 65 -2.26 -10.14 12.30
CA ASP A 65 -2.99 -9.01 12.88
C ASP A 65 -2.17 -7.72 12.90
N TYR A 66 -0.85 -7.80 13.16
CA TYR A 66 0.05 -6.67 13.05
C TYR A 66 0.04 -6.09 11.63
N HIS A 67 0.24 -6.94 10.63
CA HIS A 67 0.27 -6.51 9.23
C HIS A 67 -1.10 -6.04 8.73
N LYS A 68 -2.20 -6.62 9.21
CA LYS A 68 -3.56 -6.15 8.92
C LYS A 68 -3.80 -4.72 9.42
N LYS A 69 -3.37 -4.41 10.65
CA LYS A 69 -3.48 -3.05 11.21
C LYS A 69 -2.61 -2.07 10.43
N ARG A 70 -1.38 -2.46 10.10
CA ARG A 70 -0.44 -1.60 9.38
C ARG A 70 -0.88 -1.35 7.93
N SER A 71 -1.42 -2.36 7.26
CA SER A 71 -2.02 -2.23 5.93
C SER A 71 -3.13 -1.20 5.90
N LYS A 72 -4.05 -1.23 6.90
CA LYS A 72 -5.11 -0.22 7.02
C LYS A 72 -4.55 1.18 7.27
N GLN A 73 -3.62 1.31 8.21
CA GLN A 73 -3.00 2.59 8.53
C GLN A 73 -2.33 3.23 7.31
N SER A 74 -1.53 2.46 6.57
CA SER A 74 -0.88 2.96 5.37
C SER A 74 -1.88 3.31 4.26
N ALA A 75 -2.96 2.54 4.10
CA ALA A 75 -4.03 2.90 3.17
C ALA A 75 -4.72 4.23 3.54
N ASP A 76 -4.92 4.50 4.83
CA ASP A 76 -5.52 5.76 5.28
C ASP A 76 -4.54 6.93 5.16
N ASN A 77 -3.25 6.73 5.45
CA ASN A 77 -2.19 7.71 5.20
C ASN A 77 -2.07 8.07 3.71
N ALA A 78 -2.22 7.07 2.82
CA ALA A 78 -2.21 7.29 1.38
C ALA A 78 -3.37 8.19 0.95
N LYS A 79 -4.59 7.91 1.44
CA LYS A 79 -5.77 8.75 1.19
C LYS A 79 -5.60 10.16 1.72
N GLU A 80 -5.06 10.32 2.93
CA GLU A 80 -4.82 11.64 3.52
C GLU A 80 -3.80 12.43 2.70
N SER A 81 -2.73 11.77 2.24
CA SER A 81 -1.72 12.39 1.40
C SER A 81 -2.27 12.81 0.04
N LEU A 82 -3.18 12.01 -0.55
CA LEU A 82 -3.91 12.40 -1.77
C LEU A 82 -4.82 13.61 -1.55
N LYS A 83 -5.58 13.64 -0.44
CA LYS A 83 -6.46 14.78 -0.11
C LYS A 83 -5.66 16.06 0.00
N LYS A 84 -4.55 16.03 0.76
CA LYS A 84 -3.67 17.18 0.90
C LYS A 84 -3.07 17.63 -0.43
N ALA A 85 -2.82 16.71 -1.36
CA ALA A 85 -2.28 17.05 -2.67
C ALA A 85 -3.30 17.75 -3.58
N THR A 86 -4.59 17.67 -3.24
CA THR A 86 -5.71 18.26 -3.98
C THR A 86 -6.34 19.48 -3.30
N GLU A 87 -5.96 19.76 -2.05
CA GLU A 87 -6.32 20.98 -1.28
C GLU A 87 -5.31 22.10 -1.53
#